data_AF-A0A354I6L1-F1
#
_entry.id   AF-A0A354I6L1-F1
#
_cell.length_a   1.000
_cell.length_b   1.000
_cell.length_c   1.000
_cell.angle_alpha   90.00
_cell.angle_beta   90.00
_cell.angle_gamma   90.00
#
_symmetry.space_group_name_H-M   'P 1'
#
loop_
_entity.id
_entity.type
_entity.pdbx_description
1 polymer ?
#
loop_
_entity_poly.entity_id
_entity_poly.type
_entity_poly.pdbx_seq_one_letter_code
_entity_poly.pdbx_strand_id
1 'polypeptide(L)' 'MRITDLLDKRSILLDAAPKNKSEALDTAVELMAKSGKIRDTEAYRKQVYAR' A
#
# COMPACT_ATOMS: atom_id res chain seq x y z
N MET A 1 -14.05 -15.33 -5.35
CA MET A 1 -12.83 -14.83 -4.67
C MET A 1 -13.21 -14.44 -3.25
N ARG A 2 -12.46 -14.85 -2.25
CA ARG A 2 -12.65 -14.37 -0.87
C ARG A 2 -11.76 -13.15 -0.64
N ILE A 3 -12.19 -12.21 0.21
CA ILE A 3 -11.39 -11.03 0.58
C ILE A 3 -10.01 -11.42 1.13
N THR A 4 -9.92 -12.58 1.78
CA THR A 4 -8.67 -13.17 2.30
C THR A 4 -7.67 -13.57 1.22
N ASP A 5 -8.12 -13.80 -0.02
CA ASP A 5 -7.23 -14.13 -1.15
C ASP A 5 -6.63 -12.85 -1.75
N LEU A 6 -7.29 -11.71 -1.51
CA LEU A 6 -6.90 -10.39 -2.01
C LEU A 6 -6.06 -9.61 -0.99
N LEU A 7 -6.39 -9.69 0.29
CA LEU A 7 -5.64 -9.04 1.37
C LEU A 7 -4.69 -10.04 2.04
N ASP A 8 -3.38 -9.88 1.78
CA ASP A 8 -2.36 -10.62 2.51
C ASP A 8 -2.19 -9.99 3.89
N LYS A 9 -2.02 -10.81 4.94
CA LYS A 9 -1.69 -10.36 6.29
C LYS A 9 -0.46 -9.44 6.32
N ARG A 10 0.48 -9.61 5.39
CA ARG A 10 1.69 -8.77 5.24
C ARG A 10 1.40 -7.35 4.75
N SER A 11 0.23 -7.12 4.17
CA SER A 11 -0.24 -5.82 3.67
C SER A 11 -1.21 -5.10 4.60
N ILE A 12 -1.35 -5.57 5.84
CA ILE A 12 -2.24 -4.99 6.85
C ILE A 12 -1.39 -4.31 7.91
N LEU A 13 -1.62 -3.02 8.13
CA LEU A 13 -1.01 -2.24 9.21
C LEU A 13 -2.12 -1.60 10.03
N LEU A 14 -2.45 -2.20 11.18
CA LEU A 14 -3.53 -1.72 12.05
C LEU A 14 -3.13 -0.46 12.84
N ASP A 15 -1.86 -0.34 13.21
CA ASP A 15 -1.33 0.77 14.02
C ASP A 15 -0.76 1.92 13.16
N ALA A 16 -1.19 2.03 11.90
CA ALA A 16 -0.76 3.11 11.04
C ALA A 16 -1.32 4.45 11.55
N ALA A 17 -0.45 5.34 12.04
CA ALA A 17 -0.80 6.69 12.46
C ALA A 17 -0.09 7.74 11.58
N PRO A 18 -0.42 7.83 10.27
CA PRO A 18 0.19 8.82 9.39
C PRO A 18 -0.23 10.23 9.83
N LYS A 19 0.73 11.16 9.92
CA LYS A 19 0.45 12.54 10.33
C LYS A 19 0.01 13.42 9.17
N ASN A 20 0.42 13.05 7.96
CA ASN A 20 0.19 13.82 6.74
C ASN A 20 -0.37 12.93 5.61
N LYS A 21 -1.09 13.54 4.67
CA LYS A 21 -1.66 12.82 3.51
C LYS A 21 -0.60 12.07 2.69
N SER A 22 0.57 12.67 2.50
CA SER A 22 1.71 12.04 1.82
C SER A 22 2.21 10.78 2.54
N GLU A 23 2.32 10.82 3.88
CA GLU A 23 2.73 9.65 4.67
C GLU A 23 1.70 8.51 4.59
N ALA A 24 0.41 8.84 4.59
CA ALA A 24 -0.64 7.85 4.44
C ALA A 24 -0.56 7.14 3.09
N LEU A 25 -0.31 7.90 2.02
CA LEU A 25 -0.12 7.36 0.67
C LEU A 25 1.14 6.50 0.57
N ASP A 26 2.26 6.96 1.11
CA ASP A 26 3.53 6.22 1.12
C ASP A 26 3.40 4.91 1.90
N THR A 27 2.74 4.94 3.06
CA THR A 27 2.49 3.75 3.88
C THR A 27 1.60 2.75 3.15
N ALA A 28 0.55 3.23 2.44
CA ALA A 28 -0.31 2.38 1.64
C ALA A 28 0.45 1.74 0.46
N VAL A 29 1.30 2.50 -0.22
CA VAL A 29 2.16 2.01 -1.31
C VAL A 29 3.14 0.95 -0.80
N GLU A 30 3.77 1.17 0.35
CA GLU A 30 4.65 0.20 0.99
C GLU A 30 3.92 -1.09 1.37
N LEU A 31 2.70 -1.01 1.91
CA LEU A 31 1.92 -2.20 2.26
C LEU A 31 1.53 -3.00 1.02
N MET A 32 1.18 -2.32 -0.06
CA MET A 32 0.89 -2.96 -1.34
C MET A 32 2.16 -3.59 -1.96
N ALA A 33 3.31 -2.95 -1.81
CA ALA A 33 4.61 -3.51 -2.18
C ALA A 33 4.95 -4.77 -1.36
N LYS A 34 4.71 -4.75 -0.04
CA LYS A 34 4.92 -5.89 0.87
C LYS A 34 4.03 -7.09 0.54
N SER A 35 2.88 -6.89 -0.10
CA SER A 35 2.04 -7.98 -0.60
C SER A 35 2.68 -8.76 -1.77
N GLY A 36 3.76 -8.24 -2.37
CA GLY A 36 4.43 -8.82 -3.53
C GLY A 36 3.63 -8.69 -4.84
N LYS A 37 2.46 -8.04 -4.80
CA LYS A 37 1.59 -7.83 -5.99
C LYS A 37 2.06 -6.67 -6.87
N ILE A 38 3.00 -5.86 -6.38
CA ILE A 38 3.58 -4.72 -7.10
C ILE A 38 5.06 -5.03 -7.37
N ARG A 39 5.43 -5.13 -8.66
CA ARG A 39 6.83 -5.24 -9.08
C ARG A 39 7.53 -3.89 -9.13
N ASP A 40 6.79 -2.81 -9.39
CA ASP A 40 7.34 -1.46 -9.58
C ASP A 40 6.66 -0.47 -8.63
N THR A 41 7.28 -0.28 -7.47
CA THR A 41 6.77 0.55 -6.37
C THR A 41 6.85 2.04 -6.68
N GLU A 42 7.86 2.48 -7.42
CA GLU A 42 8.01 3.88 -7.83
C GLU A 42 6.97 4.28 -8.87
N ALA A 43 6.75 3.44 -9.89
CA ALA A 43 5.71 3.68 -10.88
C ALA A 43 4.32 3.71 -10.22
N TYR A 44 4.07 2.80 -9.27
CA TYR A 44 2.82 2.78 -8.51
C TYR A 44 2.66 4.02 -7.63
N ARG A 45 3.71 4.46 -6.93
CA ARG A 45 3.70 5.71 -6.14
C ARG A 45 3.35 6.90 -7.02
N LYS A 46 3.98 7.05 -8.19
CA LYS A 46 3.68 8.15 -9.12
C LYS A 46 2.23 8.14 -9.58
N GLN A 47 1.64 6.98 -9.87
CA GLN A 47 0.23 6.89 -10.24
C GLN A 47 -0.70 7.22 -9.08
N VAL A 48 -0.34 6.85 -7.85
CA VAL A 48 -1.11 7.17 -6.64
C VAL A 48 -1.06 8.67 -6.34
N TYR A 49 0.10 9.32 -6.53
CA TYR A 49 0.25 10.77 -6.37
C TYR A 49 -0.38 11.60 -7.51
N ALA A 50 -0.55 11.01 -8.68
CA ALA A 50 -1.19 11.65 -9.83
C ALA A 50 -2.73 11.63 -9.78
N ARG A 51 -3.33 10.92 -8.81
CA ARG A 51 -4.79 10.86 -8.56
C ARG A 51 -5.18 11.66 -7.33
#